data_AF-A0A5C0SL59-F1
#
_entry.id   AF-A0A5C0SL59-F1
#
_cell.length_a   1.000
_cell.length_b   1.000
_cell.length_c   1.000
_cell.angle_alpha   90.00
_cell.angle_beta   90.00
_cell.angle_gamma   90.00
#
_symmetry.space_group_name_H-M   'P 1'
#
loop_
_entity.id
_entity.type
_entity.pdbx_description
1 polymer ?
#
loop_
_entity_poly.entity_id
_entity_poly.type
_entity_poly.pdbx_seq_one_letter_code
_entity_poly.pdbx_strand_id
1 'polypeptide(L)'
;MDRDSKRRIRLGDVLKEENTLEKAYLAGYLIGYGGHSEWSGWARELRRNVYSRAGSENLLDEARMAYLRGKREGMDARYRDIQRGIYRVSKVEKVRMRRSTERFALFEGLGEGGTYRRPRFLRLGRLGNSLGMLRRSYAGLPRFLRR
;
A
#
# COMPACT_ATOMS: atom_id res chain seq x y z
N MET A 1 -12.15 13.99 -21.67
CA MET A 1 -12.26 12.64 -21.09
C MET A 1 -12.99 12.73 -19.77
N ASP A 2 -14.14 12.05 -19.65
CA ASP A 2 -15.03 12.13 -18.49
C ASP A 2 -14.43 11.45 -17.24
N ARG A 3 -14.61 12.04 -16.06
CA ARG A 3 -14.12 11.47 -14.79
C ARG A 3 -14.86 10.19 -14.38
N ASP A 4 -16.00 9.91 -15.00
CA ASP A 4 -16.89 8.81 -14.64
C ASP A 4 -16.58 7.49 -15.37
N SER A 5 -15.88 7.52 -16.51
CA SER A 5 -15.50 6.31 -17.24
C SER A 5 -14.44 5.47 -16.50
N LYS A 6 -13.68 6.07 -15.57
CA LYS A 6 -12.71 5.34 -14.72
C LYS A 6 -13.37 4.51 -13.60
N ARG A 7 -14.67 4.67 -13.34
CA ARG A 7 -15.35 4.06 -12.17
C ARG A 7 -15.47 2.54 -12.23
N ARG A 8 -15.27 1.92 -13.40
CA ARG A 8 -15.30 0.46 -13.56
C ARG A 8 -14.31 0.01 -14.65
N ILE A 9 -13.03 0.31 -14.47
CA ILE A 9 -11.99 -0.36 -15.27
C ILE A 9 -12.12 -1.87 -15.02
N ARG A 10 -12.43 -2.65 -16.07
CA ARG A 10 -12.47 -4.11 -15.99
C ARG A 10 -11.16 -4.68 -16.50
N LEU A 11 -10.85 -5.91 -16.10
CA LEU A 11 -9.69 -6.63 -16.61
C LEU A 11 -9.68 -6.69 -18.15
N GLY A 12 -10.85 -6.90 -18.77
CA GLY A 12 -10.97 -6.92 -20.22
C GLY A 12 -10.55 -5.61 -20.91
N ASP A 13 -10.80 -4.46 -20.27
CA ASP A 13 -10.41 -3.16 -20.81
C ASP A 13 -8.89 -3.00 -20.76
N VAL A 14 -8.28 -3.42 -19.64
CA VAL A 14 -6.81 -3.43 -19.49
C VAL A 14 -6.16 -4.33 -20.54
N LEU A 15 -6.73 -5.51 -20.81
CA LEU A 15 -6.15 -6.46 -21.76
C LEU A 15 -6.23 -5.97 -23.22
N LYS A 16 -7.30 -5.25 -23.57
CA LYS A 16 -7.50 -4.64 -24.89
C LYS A 16 -6.59 -3.44 -25.15
N GLU A 17 -6.06 -2.82 -24.10
CA GLU A 17 -5.19 -1.64 -24.26
C GLU A 17 -3.93 -1.98 -25.07
N GLU A 18 -3.74 -1.23 -26.15
CA GLU A 18 -2.62 -1.41 -27.07
C GLU A 18 -1.41 -0.61 -26.62
N ASN A 19 -1.59 0.56 -26.00
CA ASN A 19 -0.48 1.36 -25.51
C ASN A 19 0.12 0.73 -24.24
N THR A 20 1.42 0.44 -24.25
CA THR A 20 2.09 -0.25 -23.14
C THR A 20 2.09 0.55 -21.84
N LEU A 21 2.29 1.86 -21.90
CA LEU A 21 2.30 2.72 -20.72
C LEU A 21 0.90 2.90 -20.14
N GLU A 22 -0.10 3.04 -21.01
CA GLU A 22 -1.50 3.13 -20.60
C GLU A 22 -1.98 1.81 -20.00
N LYS A 23 -1.63 0.68 -20.62
CA LYS A 23 -1.88 -0.67 -20.10
C LYS A 23 -1.25 -0.86 -18.72
N ALA A 24 -0.02 -0.39 -18.52
CA ALA A 24 0.66 -0.44 -17.24
C ALA A 24 -0.05 0.38 -16.18
N TYR A 25 -0.44 1.62 -16.50
CA TYR A 25 -1.21 2.50 -15.63
C TYR A 25 -2.56 1.86 -15.25
N LEU A 26 -3.31 1.35 -16.23
CA LEU A 26 -4.62 0.73 -16.01
C LEU A 26 -4.51 -0.55 -15.18
N ALA A 27 -3.48 -1.36 -15.41
CA ALA A 27 -3.21 -2.55 -14.59
C ALA A 27 -2.93 -2.17 -13.12
N GLY A 28 -2.10 -1.15 -12.90
CA GLY A 28 -1.83 -0.61 -11.57
C GLY A 28 -3.11 -0.12 -10.90
N TYR A 29 -3.90 0.70 -11.61
CA TYR A 29 -5.17 1.24 -11.13
C TYR A 29 -6.15 0.14 -10.73
N LEU A 30 -6.31 -0.88 -11.59
CA LEU A 30 -7.21 -2.01 -11.32
C LEU A 30 -6.84 -2.74 -10.03
N ILE A 31 -5.54 -3.03 -9.84
CA ILE A 31 -5.04 -3.71 -8.64
C ILE A 31 -5.21 -2.84 -7.39
N GLY A 32 -4.85 -1.55 -7.49
CA GLY A 32 -4.97 -0.59 -6.41
C GLY A 32 -6.43 -0.38 -5.98
N TYR A 33 -7.33 -0.23 -6.94
CA TYR A 33 -8.75 -0.04 -6.70
C TYR A 33 -9.44 -1.30 -6.17
N GLY A 34 -9.09 -2.46 -6.70
CA GLY A 34 -9.63 -3.75 -6.26
C GLY A 34 -9.15 -4.18 -4.87
N GLY A 35 -8.04 -3.61 -4.37
CA GLY A 35 -7.47 -3.99 -3.07
C GLY A 35 -6.82 -5.36 -3.06
N HIS A 36 -6.52 -5.91 -4.24
CA HIS A 36 -5.94 -7.23 -4.36
C HIS A 36 -4.46 -7.21 -3.99
N SER A 37 -3.99 -8.31 -3.40
CA SER A 37 -2.56 -8.54 -3.28
C SER A 37 -1.97 -8.69 -4.68
N GLU A 38 -0.86 -8.00 -4.96
CA GLU A 38 -0.08 -8.15 -6.20
C GLU A 38 0.43 -9.59 -6.42
N TRP A 39 0.40 -10.40 -5.36
CA TRP A 39 0.78 -11.80 -5.36
C TRP A 39 -0.38 -12.75 -5.68
N SER A 40 -1.59 -12.23 -5.88
CA SER A 40 -2.71 -13.05 -6.37
C SER A 40 -2.42 -13.49 -7.81
N GLY A 41 -2.76 -14.74 -8.17
CA GLY A 41 -2.31 -15.38 -9.42
C GLY A 41 -2.55 -14.51 -10.66
N TRP A 42 -3.79 -14.04 -10.84
CA TRP A 42 -4.16 -13.19 -11.97
C TRP A 42 -3.44 -11.82 -11.98
N ALA A 43 -3.22 -11.21 -10.81
CA ALA A 43 -2.56 -9.90 -10.71
C ALA A 43 -1.06 -10.02 -11.03
N ARG A 44 -0.43 -11.12 -10.59
CA ARG A 44 0.95 -11.45 -10.92
C ARG A 44 1.12 -11.67 -12.42
N GLU A 45 0.22 -12.43 -13.04
CA GLU A 45 0.21 -12.69 -14.48
C GLU A 45 0.02 -11.39 -15.29
N LEU A 46 -0.94 -10.56 -14.91
CA LEU A 46 -1.16 -9.26 -15.53
C LEU A 46 0.09 -8.39 -15.48
N ARG A 47 0.72 -8.29 -14.30
CA ARG A 47 1.95 -7.50 -14.12
C ARG A 47 3.12 -8.05 -14.93
N ARG A 48 3.25 -9.39 -15.00
CA ARG A 48 4.27 -10.05 -15.84
C ARG A 48 4.06 -9.70 -17.32
N ASN A 49 2.83 -9.76 -17.81
CA ASN A 49 2.49 -9.41 -19.19
C ASN A 49 2.86 -7.97 -19.52
N VAL A 50 2.46 -7.03 -18.67
CA VAL A 50 2.79 -5.60 -18.80
C VAL A 50 4.31 -5.38 -18.91
N TYR A 51 5.09 -5.94 -17.98
CA TYR A 51 6.54 -5.71 -17.98
C TYR A 51 7.29 -6.49 -19.05
N SER A 52 6.79 -7.67 -19.45
CA SER A 52 7.39 -8.40 -20.57
C SER A 52 7.26 -7.59 -21.87
N ARG A 53 6.09 -6.99 -22.11
CA ARG A 53 5.86 -6.13 -23.27
C ARG A 53 6.67 -4.84 -23.21
N ALA A 54 6.70 -4.19 -22.06
CA ALA A 54 7.53 -2.99 -21.87
C ALA A 54 9.02 -3.29 -22.08
N GLY A 55 9.49 -4.47 -21.67
CA GLY A 55 10.85 -4.94 -21.94
C GLY A 55 11.14 -5.08 -23.43
N SER A 56 10.22 -5.63 -24.23
CA SER A 56 10.41 -5.72 -25.69
C SER A 56 10.41 -4.36 -26.40
N GLU A 57 9.80 -3.35 -25.79
CA GLU A 57 9.70 -1.99 -26.33
C GLU A 57 10.74 -1.02 -25.72
N ASN A 58 11.63 -1.49 -24.83
CA ASN A 58 12.58 -0.68 -24.06
C ASN A 58 11.93 0.43 -23.20
N LEU A 59 10.71 0.20 -22.71
CA LEU A 59 9.92 1.15 -21.91
C LEU A 59 9.71 0.67 -20.46
N LEU A 60 10.64 -0.15 -19.94
CA LEU A 60 10.44 -0.85 -18.67
C LEU A 60 10.26 0.13 -17.49
N ASP A 61 11.08 1.18 -17.44
CA ASP A 61 11.09 2.15 -16.34
C ASP A 61 9.85 3.05 -16.39
N GLU A 62 9.47 3.50 -17.59
CA GLU A 62 8.25 4.28 -17.83
C GLU A 62 7.00 3.47 -17.48
N ALA A 63 6.96 2.20 -17.90
CA ALA A 63 5.86 1.30 -17.56
C ALA A 63 5.78 1.05 -16.06
N ARG A 64 6.92 0.91 -15.37
CA ARG A 64 6.97 0.79 -13.90
C ARG A 64 6.42 2.04 -13.23
N MET A 65 6.82 3.23 -13.68
CA MET A 65 6.33 4.50 -13.13
C MET A 65 4.82 4.68 -13.38
N ALA A 66 4.35 4.37 -14.60
CA ALA A 66 2.95 4.38 -14.96
C ALA A 66 2.12 3.43 -14.08
N TYR A 67 2.61 2.20 -13.88
CA TYR A 67 1.97 1.21 -13.01
C TYR A 67 1.87 1.68 -11.55
N LEU A 68 2.98 2.19 -10.98
CA LEU A 68 2.99 2.69 -9.60
C LEU A 68 2.03 3.88 -9.41
N ARG A 69 2.03 4.80 -10.38
CA ARG A 69 1.09 5.93 -10.40
C ARG A 69 -0.36 5.45 -10.46
N GLY A 70 -0.68 4.56 -11.41
CA GLY A 70 -2.02 4.00 -11.55
C GLY A 70 -2.48 3.32 -10.26
N LYS A 71 -1.60 2.53 -9.63
CA LYS A 71 -1.89 1.87 -8.36
C LYS A 71 -2.22 2.84 -7.24
N ARG A 72 -1.45 3.93 -7.09
CA ARG A 72 -1.73 4.98 -6.10
C ARG A 72 -3.08 5.64 -6.36
N GLU A 73 -3.33 6.07 -7.59
CA GLU A 73 -4.59 6.70 -7.97
C GLU A 73 -5.80 5.77 -7.77
N GLY A 74 -5.63 4.47 -8.06
CA GLY A 74 -6.67 3.45 -7.83
C GLY A 74 -6.98 3.26 -6.34
N MET A 75 -5.95 3.25 -5.48
CA MET A 75 -6.13 3.18 -4.03
C MET A 75 -6.84 4.43 -3.49
N ASP A 76 -6.49 5.61 -3.98
CA ASP A 76 -7.14 6.87 -3.59
C ASP A 76 -8.60 6.93 -4.05
N ALA A 77 -8.87 6.51 -5.30
CA ALA A 77 -10.23 6.45 -5.83
C ALA A 77 -11.09 5.48 -5.01
N ARG A 78 -10.55 4.31 -4.69
CA ARG A 78 -11.19 3.34 -3.81
C ARG A 78 -11.52 3.94 -2.45
N TYR A 79 -10.56 4.62 -1.83
CA TYR A 79 -10.77 5.25 -0.53
C TYR A 79 -11.92 6.28 -0.57
N ARG A 80 -11.97 7.11 -1.61
CA ARG A 80 -13.07 8.07 -1.82
C ARG A 80 -14.41 7.36 -2.01
N ASP A 81 -14.45 6.28 -2.79
CA ASP A 81 -15.69 5.54 -3.06
C ASP A 81 -16.20 4.78 -1.83
N ILE A 82 -15.30 4.35 -0.93
CA ILE A 82 -15.65 3.80 0.38
C ILE A 82 -16.25 4.89 1.27
N GLN A 83 -15.62 6.06 1.35
CA GLN A 83 -16.13 7.19 2.12
C GLN A 83 -17.52 7.65 1.64
N ARG A 84 -17.75 7.60 0.32
CA ARG A 84 -19.04 7.90 -0.30
C ARG A 84 -20.08 6.78 -0.17
N GLY A 85 -19.72 5.64 0.39
CA GLY A 85 -20.60 4.48 0.53
C GLY A 85 -20.91 3.74 -0.79
N ILE A 86 -20.23 4.08 -1.89
CA ILE A 86 -20.39 3.46 -3.21
C ILE A 86 -19.73 2.08 -3.22
N TYR A 87 -18.58 1.95 -2.54
CA TYR A 87 -17.84 0.70 -2.45
C TYR A 87 -18.04 0.05 -1.08
N ARG A 88 -18.65 -1.13 -1.07
CA ARG A 88 -18.82 -1.93 0.16
C ARG A 88 -17.58 -2.76 0.45
N VAL A 89 -16.86 -2.35 1.49
CA VAL A 89 -15.70 -3.08 2.02
C VAL A 89 -16.17 -4.25 2.90
N SER A 90 -15.61 -5.42 2.69
CA SER A 90 -15.87 -6.58 3.57
C SER A 90 -15.37 -6.32 5.00
N LYS A 91 -15.91 -7.02 6.01
CA LYS A 91 -15.44 -6.87 7.40
C LYS A 91 -13.94 -7.16 7.55
N VAL A 92 -13.44 -8.19 6.88
CA VAL A 92 -12.01 -8.58 6.87
C VAL A 92 -11.15 -7.46 6.29
N GLU A 93 -11.63 -6.84 5.23
CA GLU A 93 -10.89 -5.80 4.54
C GLU A 93 -10.89 -4.47 5.28
N LYS A 94 -11.94 -4.14 6.06
CA LYS A 94 -11.92 -2.98 6.97
C LYS A 94 -10.79 -3.06 7.99
N VAL A 95 -10.52 -4.26 8.53
CA VAL A 95 -9.40 -4.49 9.47
C VAL A 95 -8.06 -4.30 8.77
N ARG A 96 -7.94 -4.80 7.54
CA ARG A 96 -6.72 -4.66 6.73
C ARG A 96 -6.46 -3.20 6.35
N MET A 97 -7.50 -2.45 6.03
CA MET A 97 -7.41 -1.03 5.73
C MET A 97 -6.88 -0.23 6.91
N ARG A 98 -7.40 -0.42 8.12
CA ARG A 98 -6.89 0.26 9.33
C ARG A 98 -5.38 0.05 9.53
N ARG A 99 -4.90 -1.19 9.41
CA ARG A 99 -3.46 -1.51 9.48
C ARG A 99 -2.66 -0.94 8.32
N SER A 100 -3.26 -0.86 7.13
CA SER A 100 -2.58 -0.31 5.96
C SER A 100 -2.44 1.21 6.04
N THR A 101 -3.44 1.94 6.55
CA THR A 101 -3.36 3.40 6.75
C THR A 101 -2.22 3.75 7.70
N GLU A 102 -2.03 2.97 8.77
CA GLU A 102 -0.87 3.11 9.67
C GLU A 102 0.47 2.84 8.97
N ARG A 103 0.53 1.86 8.05
CA ARG A 103 1.72 1.56 7.24
C ARG A 103 1.98 2.58 6.13
N PHE A 104 0.95 3.10 5.48
CA PHE A 104 1.06 4.16 4.48
C PHE A 104 1.54 5.45 5.14
N ALA A 105 1.02 5.81 6.31
CA ALA A 105 1.54 6.92 7.11
C ALA A 105 3.01 6.72 7.52
N LEU A 106 3.45 5.47 7.73
CA LEU A 106 4.84 5.12 8.01
C LEU A 106 5.73 5.23 6.75
N PHE A 107 5.21 4.85 5.58
CA PHE A 107 5.94 4.84 4.30
C PHE A 107 6.05 6.24 3.68
N GLU A 108 5.03 7.08 3.85
CA GLU A 108 5.02 8.50 3.45
C GLU A 108 6.04 9.33 4.26
N GLY A 109 6.52 8.81 5.41
CA GLY A 109 7.60 9.40 6.20
C GLY A 109 9.02 9.01 5.79
N LEU A 110 9.21 8.21 4.73
CA LEU A 110 10.53 7.74 4.28
C LEU A 110 10.96 8.29 2.90
N GLY A 111 10.15 9.15 2.29
CA GLY A 111 10.49 9.88 1.06
C GLY A 111 10.65 11.38 1.34
N GLU A 112 11.88 11.87 1.18
CA GLU A 112 12.24 13.28 0.99
C GLU A 112 12.03 14.26 2.17
N GLY A 113 13.11 14.49 2.94
CA GLY A 113 13.60 15.85 3.24
C GLY A 113 12.77 16.83 4.09
N GLY A 114 11.66 16.45 4.72
CA GLY A 114 10.81 17.37 5.49
C GLY A 114 10.95 17.23 7.01
N THR A 115 11.25 18.34 7.69
CA THR A 115 11.41 18.45 9.15
C THR A 115 10.32 17.74 9.97
N TYR A 116 10.77 16.91 10.91
CA TYR A 116 9.98 16.17 11.88
C TYR A 116 9.10 17.08 12.76
N ARG A 117 7.81 17.23 12.45
CA ARG A 117 6.84 17.74 13.44
C ARG A 117 6.13 16.55 14.07
N ARG A 118 6.65 16.10 15.21
CA ARG A 118 6.05 15.02 16.02
C ARG A 118 4.53 15.25 16.17
N PRO A 119 3.70 14.22 15.95
CA PRO A 119 2.28 14.33 16.25
C PRO A 119 2.05 14.52 17.75
N ARG A 120 1.11 15.42 18.11
CA ARG A 120 0.91 15.94 19.48
C ARG A 120 0.47 14.91 20.52
N PHE A 121 0.17 13.67 20.12
CA PHE A 121 -0.18 12.58 21.05
C PHE A 121 1.04 11.87 21.66
N LEU A 122 2.27 12.18 21.21
CA LEU A 122 3.52 11.74 21.85
C LEU A 122 4.10 12.81 22.80
N ARG A 123 3.24 13.52 23.54
CA ARG A 123 3.68 14.28 24.71
C ARG A 123 3.67 13.33 25.91
N LEU A 124 4.61 12.39 25.92
CA LEU A 124 4.94 11.64 27.13
C LEU A 124 5.41 12.68 28.16
N GLY A 125 4.66 12.80 29.26
CA GLY A 125 4.89 13.79 30.29
C GLY A 125 6.31 13.72 30.84
N ARG A 126 6.84 14.88 31.21
CA ARG A 126 7.99 14.99 32.10
C ARG A 126 7.66 14.27 33.41
N LEU A 127 8.27 13.11 33.61
CA LEU A 127 8.69 12.59 34.91
C LEU A 127 10.22 12.45 34.72
N GLY A 128 11.05 13.34 35.26
CA GLY A 128 11.18 13.55 36.69
C GLY A 128 12.15 12.48 37.20
N ASN A 129 13.40 12.89 37.41
CA ASN A 129 14.55 12.08 37.81
C ASN A 129 14.23 11.00 38.86
N SER A 130 14.54 9.74 38.54
CA SER A 130 14.93 8.72 39.52
C SER A 130 15.89 7.72 38.86
N LEU A 131 17.11 8.21 38.67
CA LEU A 131 18.28 7.39 38.37
C LEU A 131 18.74 6.76 39.69
N GLY A 132 18.28 5.55 39.98
CA GLY A 132 18.68 4.81 41.17
C GLY A 132 17.69 3.71 41.53
N MET A 133 18.19 2.47 41.59
CA MET A 133 17.50 1.23 41.98
C MET A 133 16.80 0.46 40.84
N LEU A 134 17.57 -0.39 40.16
CA LEU A 134 17.27 -1.84 40.02
C LEU A 134 18.46 -2.54 39.35
N ARG A 135 19.50 -2.70 40.16
CA ARG A 135 20.54 -3.72 39.99
C ARG A 135 20.08 -4.92 40.84
N ARG A 136 20.13 -6.15 40.28
CA ARG A 136 19.65 -7.46 40.80
C ARG A 136 18.16 -7.71 40.44
N SER A 137 17.76 -8.80 39.78
CA SER A 137 18.27 -10.17 39.82
C SER A 137 17.92 -10.92 38.53
N TYR A 138 18.90 -11.57 37.89
CA TYR A 138 18.65 -12.66 36.95
C TYR A 138 18.27 -13.91 37.75
N ALA A 139 16.99 -14.11 38.03
CA ALA A 139 16.47 -15.35 38.59
C ALA A 139 15.01 -15.52 38.17
N GLY A 140 14.78 -16.26 37.09
CA GLY A 140 13.42 -16.55 36.64
C GLY A 140 13.30 -17.07 35.21
N LEU A 141 14.26 -17.88 34.74
CA LEU A 141 14.04 -18.64 33.50
C LEU A 141 13.12 -19.84 33.83
N PRO A 142 12.01 -20.02 33.10
CA PRO A 142 11.07 -21.12 33.35
C PRO A 142 11.68 -22.49 33.00
N ARG A 143 11.36 -23.50 33.82
CA ARG A 143 12.02 -24.82 33.87
C ARG A 143 11.83 -25.72 32.63
N PHE A 144 11.12 -25.30 31.59
CA PHE A 144 10.88 -26.11 30.39
C PHE A 144 11.90 -25.89 29.26
N LEU A 145 12.85 -24.97 29.43
CA LEU A 145 13.96 -24.74 28.48
C LEU A 145 15.26 -25.47 28.87
N ARG A 146 15.18 -26.48 29.75
CA ARG A 146 16.27 -27.40 30.03
C ARG A 146 15.85 -28.83 29.70
N ARG A 147 15.94 -29.20 28.43
CA ARG A 147 16.26 -30.57 28.00
C ARG A 147 16.70 -30.58 26.55
#